data_AF-A0A6C0CTX4-F1
#
_entry.id   AF-A0A6C0CTX4-F1
#
_cell.length_a   1.000
_cell.length_b   1.000
_cell.length_c   1.000
_cell.angle_alpha   90.00
_cell.angle_beta   90.00
_cell.angle_gamma   90.00
#
_symmetry.space_group_name_H-M   'P 1'
#
loop_
_entity.id
_entity.type
_entity.pdbx_description
1 polymer ?
#
loop_
_entity_poly.entity_id
_entity_poly.type
_entity_poly.pdbx_seq_one_letter_code
_entity_poly.pdbx_strand_id
1 'polypeptide(L)'
;MAEQSNTMNPPPYFPQVSGIVDKTSTVAEKVSQTVTGTVSSSIQSIKEFSGNYGVTIFVAILLAIIILFIAYILYNYISGIIANKILWIVPESKVPIIGTNYNSLSGDGIPTQLNGRRMTFMFWIYIHDLNRNAGSYRHILHRGDQTIEGASPLVMMDKTLNKLYIRFAGSKEAQLGSWDDIILNAKKQIAVPNGCTGSCTSAEQNSINEITDGDAILYDLATHGISVDYVPLQRWVQITVVINESINQGSMSLFMDGELVKTHSSSEYYTTTTGTRIYYNFQNLNIEKKGDIWIGGDATNSSAGIGFSGLIGKVIFTNYDMNTREVYKNYLTGPIDNLTSKLGLPAYGVRSPIYRIG
;
A
#
# COMPACT_ATOMS: atom_id res chain seq x y z
N MET A 1 -88.28 -9.38 -22.35
CA MET A 1 -88.53 -9.30 -20.89
C MET A 1 -87.18 -9.45 -20.21
N ALA A 2 -86.87 -8.56 -19.24
CA ALA A 2 -85.72 -8.41 -18.33
C ALA A 2 -84.69 -9.57 -18.23
N GLU A 3 -83.40 -9.42 -17.87
CA GLU A 3 -82.67 -8.46 -17.05
C GLU A 3 -81.14 -8.77 -17.15
N GLN A 4 -80.28 -7.84 -16.72
CA GLN A 4 -78.81 -7.93 -16.71
C GLN A 4 -78.24 -8.84 -15.60
N SER A 5 -76.97 -9.27 -15.73
CA SER A 5 -75.85 -8.90 -14.82
C SER A 5 -74.66 -9.88 -14.83
N ASN A 6 -73.47 -9.39 -15.26
CA ASN A 6 -72.08 -9.51 -14.70
C ASN A 6 -71.59 -10.84 -14.06
N THR A 7 -70.33 -11.32 -14.12
CA THR A 7 -68.93 -10.86 -14.36
C THR A 7 -68.10 -12.14 -14.72
N MET A 8 -66.84 -12.15 -15.21
CA MET A 8 -65.56 -11.93 -14.50
C MET A 8 -64.38 -12.26 -15.46
N ASN A 9 -63.24 -11.55 -15.37
CA ASN A 9 -62.00 -11.76 -16.16
C ASN A 9 -61.01 -12.73 -15.50
N PRO A 10 -60.07 -13.35 -16.27
CA PRO A 10 -58.66 -13.32 -15.87
C PRO A 10 -57.69 -13.14 -17.11
N PRO A 11 -56.34 -13.27 -17.00
CA PRO A 11 -55.36 -12.19 -17.16
C PRO A 11 -54.54 -12.28 -18.47
N PRO A 12 -53.67 -11.29 -18.79
CA PRO A 12 -53.04 -11.19 -20.10
C PRO A 12 -51.78 -12.08 -20.27
N TYR A 13 -51.67 -12.62 -21.47
CA TYR A 13 -50.53 -13.36 -22.03
C TYR A 13 -49.43 -12.40 -22.51
N PHE A 14 -48.15 -12.73 -22.23
CA PHE A 14 -46.98 -12.03 -22.77
C PHE A 14 -46.50 -12.68 -24.07
N PRO A 15 -46.31 -11.91 -25.16
CA PRO A 15 -45.48 -12.34 -26.28
C PRO A 15 -44.14 -11.56 -26.39
N GLN A 16 -43.21 -12.25 -27.03
CA GLN A 16 -41.76 -12.07 -27.15
C GLN A 16 -41.28 -10.73 -27.76
N VAL A 17 -40.10 -10.28 -27.30
CA VAL A 17 -39.42 -9.05 -27.71
C VAL A 17 -38.64 -9.26 -29.02
N SER A 18 -39.22 -8.88 -30.17
CA SER A 18 -38.47 -8.68 -31.43
C SER A 18 -38.15 -7.21 -31.74
N GLY A 19 -38.44 -6.29 -30.82
CA GLY A 19 -38.38 -4.84 -31.08
C GLY A 19 -37.07 -4.12 -30.75
N ILE A 20 -36.00 -4.82 -30.34
CA ILE A 20 -34.75 -4.17 -29.88
C ILE A 20 -33.63 -4.19 -30.93
N VAL A 21 -33.62 -5.15 -31.86
CA VAL A 21 -32.52 -5.28 -32.85
C VAL A 21 -32.63 -4.24 -33.98
N ASP A 22 -33.85 -3.78 -34.32
CA ASP A 22 -34.04 -2.78 -35.39
C ASP A 22 -33.82 -1.32 -34.95
N LYS A 23 -33.85 -1.06 -33.63
CA LYS A 23 -33.62 0.30 -33.09
C LYS A 23 -32.14 0.61 -32.86
N THR A 24 -31.29 -0.40 -32.69
CA THR A 24 -29.85 -0.21 -32.52
C THR A 24 -29.12 -0.09 -33.87
N SER A 25 -29.56 -0.79 -34.92
CA SER A 25 -29.03 -0.62 -36.28
C SER A 25 -29.34 0.77 -36.86
N THR A 26 -30.56 1.29 -36.64
CA THR A 26 -30.98 2.61 -37.12
C THR A 26 -30.35 3.78 -36.37
N VAL A 27 -29.98 3.61 -35.09
CA VAL A 27 -29.24 4.63 -34.32
C VAL A 27 -27.76 4.61 -34.67
N ALA A 28 -27.15 3.43 -34.84
CA ALA A 28 -25.76 3.32 -35.28
C ALA A 28 -25.57 3.85 -36.70
N GLU A 29 -26.50 3.58 -37.63
CA GLU A 29 -26.49 4.16 -38.98
C GLU A 29 -26.73 5.66 -38.96
N LYS A 30 -27.67 6.17 -38.12
CA LYS A 30 -27.87 7.63 -38.00
C LYS A 30 -26.67 8.34 -37.40
N VAL A 31 -26.02 7.77 -36.39
CA VAL A 31 -24.80 8.35 -35.79
C VAL A 31 -23.63 8.27 -36.76
N SER A 32 -23.46 7.15 -37.48
CA SER A 32 -22.41 7.00 -38.49
C SER A 32 -22.64 7.93 -39.69
N GLN A 33 -23.88 8.10 -40.16
CA GLN A 33 -24.22 9.04 -41.24
C GLN A 33 -24.12 10.50 -40.80
N THR A 34 -24.44 10.82 -39.55
CA THR A 34 -24.27 12.17 -38.99
C THR A 34 -22.80 12.51 -38.83
N VAL A 35 -21.99 11.62 -38.26
CA VAL A 35 -20.54 11.84 -38.11
C VAL A 35 -19.82 11.86 -39.46
N THR A 36 -20.17 10.97 -40.40
CA THR A 36 -19.56 10.96 -41.75
C THR A 36 -20.01 12.15 -42.59
N GLY A 37 -21.26 12.60 -42.44
CA GLY A 37 -21.79 13.79 -43.11
C GLY A 37 -21.16 15.08 -42.60
N THR A 38 -21.02 15.25 -41.28
CA THR A 38 -20.37 16.44 -40.69
C THR A 38 -18.87 16.49 -40.98
N VAL A 39 -18.19 15.34 -41.01
CA VAL A 39 -16.76 15.27 -41.39
C VAL A 39 -16.56 15.54 -42.89
N SER A 40 -17.42 15.00 -43.77
CA SER A 40 -17.31 15.20 -45.22
C SER A 40 -17.62 16.65 -45.64
N SER A 41 -18.64 17.26 -45.05
CA SER A 41 -18.97 18.68 -45.25
C SER A 41 -17.90 19.63 -44.69
N SER A 42 -17.24 19.25 -43.60
CA SER A 42 -16.08 20.00 -43.08
C SER A 42 -14.87 19.87 -44.02
N ILE A 43 -14.60 18.69 -44.58
CA ILE A 43 -13.50 18.45 -45.54
C ILE A 43 -13.75 19.17 -46.89
N GLN A 44 -14.99 19.21 -47.38
CA GLN A 44 -15.35 19.97 -48.59
C GLN A 44 -15.20 21.49 -48.38
N SER A 45 -15.68 22.01 -47.25
CA SER A 45 -15.48 23.43 -46.88
C SER A 45 -14.00 23.81 -46.77
N ILE A 46 -13.15 22.91 -46.27
CA ILE A 46 -11.68 23.12 -46.21
C ILE A 46 -11.04 23.10 -47.61
N LYS A 47 -11.54 22.29 -48.55
CA LYS A 47 -11.05 22.25 -49.94
C LYS A 47 -11.44 23.51 -50.72
N GLU A 48 -12.66 24.03 -50.56
CA GLU A 48 -13.10 25.27 -51.21
C GLU A 48 -12.40 26.51 -50.65
N PHE A 49 -12.02 26.50 -49.37
CA PHE A 49 -11.26 27.58 -48.72
C PHE A 49 -9.74 27.55 -49.02
N SER A 50 -9.25 26.49 -49.71
CA SER A 50 -7.82 26.25 -49.97
C SER A 50 -7.23 26.96 -51.20
N GLY A 51 -8.05 27.66 -51.99
CA GLY A 51 -7.59 28.38 -53.19
C GLY A 51 -6.75 29.64 -52.91
N ASN A 52 -6.69 30.08 -51.65
CA ASN A 52 -5.98 31.28 -51.25
C ASN A 52 -4.91 30.92 -50.22
N TYR A 53 -3.63 30.94 -50.64
CA TYR A 53 -2.50 30.51 -49.81
C TYR A 53 -2.48 31.15 -48.41
N GLY A 54 -2.93 32.40 -48.29
CA GLY A 54 -3.02 33.09 -46.99
C GLY A 54 -4.03 32.46 -46.03
N VAL A 55 -5.11 31.91 -46.56
CA VAL A 55 -6.18 31.27 -45.79
C VAL A 55 -5.75 29.88 -45.31
N THR A 56 -5.10 29.09 -46.18
CA THR A 56 -4.54 27.78 -45.79
C THR A 56 -3.46 27.94 -44.72
N ILE A 57 -2.58 28.93 -44.86
CA ILE A 57 -1.57 29.25 -43.85
C ILE A 57 -2.23 29.68 -42.53
N PHE A 58 -3.27 30.50 -42.57
CA PHE A 58 -4.00 30.93 -41.38
C PHE A 58 -4.65 29.76 -40.63
N VAL A 59 -5.33 28.86 -41.35
CA VAL A 59 -5.96 27.67 -40.74
C VAL A 59 -4.90 26.73 -40.15
N ALA A 60 -3.76 26.55 -40.82
CA ALA A 60 -2.66 25.75 -40.30
C ALA A 60 -2.06 26.34 -39.01
N ILE A 61 -1.89 27.67 -38.95
CA ILE A 61 -1.43 28.37 -37.74
C ILE A 61 -2.45 28.22 -36.60
N LEU A 62 -3.75 28.39 -36.89
CA LEU A 62 -4.81 28.22 -35.88
C LEU A 62 -4.83 26.80 -35.31
N LEU A 63 -4.71 25.78 -36.16
CA LEU A 63 -4.60 24.38 -35.75
C LEU A 63 -3.35 24.14 -34.89
N ALA A 64 -2.20 24.71 -35.27
CA ALA A 64 -0.97 24.60 -34.48
C ALA A 64 -1.14 25.23 -33.08
N ILE A 65 -1.83 26.38 -32.98
CA ILE A 65 -2.13 27.03 -31.69
C ILE A 65 -3.06 26.15 -30.84
N ILE A 66 -4.10 25.55 -31.44
CA ILE A 66 -5.00 24.63 -30.73
C ILE A 66 -4.24 23.42 -30.20
N ILE A 67 -3.35 22.83 -31.00
CA ILE A 67 -2.51 21.70 -30.57
C ILE A 67 -1.59 22.12 -29.42
N LEU A 68 -0.94 23.28 -29.50
CA LEU A 68 -0.11 23.81 -28.41
C LEU A 68 -0.92 24.08 -27.14
N PHE A 69 -2.15 24.58 -27.28
CA PHE A 69 -3.05 24.82 -26.17
C PHE A 69 -3.48 23.52 -25.49
N ILE A 70 -3.83 22.49 -26.27
CA ILE A 70 -4.13 21.15 -25.75
C ILE A 70 -2.89 20.56 -25.06
N ALA A 71 -1.71 20.67 -25.67
CA ALA A 71 -0.46 20.21 -25.08
C ALA A 71 -0.15 20.94 -23.76
N TYR A 72 -0.43 22.24 -23.68
CA TYR A 72 -0.28 23.04 -22.46
C TYR A 72 -1.24 22.59 -21.35
N ILE A 73 -2.52 22.33 -21.67
CA ILE A 73 -3.49 21.79 -20.70
C ILE A 73 -3.05 20.41 -20.22
N LEU A 74 -2.67 19.50 -21.12
CA LEU A 74 -2.19 18.16 -20.79
C LEU A 74 -0.92 18.22 -19.94
N TYR A 75 0.02 19.10 -20.28
CA TYR A 75 1.23 19.32 -19.50
C TYR A 75 0.89 19.74 -18.07
N ASN A 76 -0.02 20.71 -17.88
CA ASN A 76 -0.42 21.16 -16.54
C ASN A 76 -1.18 20.07 -15.77
N TYR A 77 -2.03 19.29 -16.44
CA TYR A 77 -2.76 18.18 -15.82
C TYR A 77 -1.83 17.04 -15.38
N ILE A 78 -0.95 16.58 -16.28
CA ILE A 78 0.03 15.52 -15.98
C ILE A 78 1.05 16.01 -14.95
N SER A 79 1.54 17.24 -15.08
CA SER A 79 2.46 17.83 -14.09
C SER A 79 1.80 17.97 -12.73
N GLY A 80 0.51 18.31 -12.65
CA GLY A 80 -0.23 18.33 -11.38
C GLY A 80 -0.30 16.94 -10.70
N ILE A 81 -0.46 15.87 -11.47
CA ILE A 81 -0.47 14.49 -10.95
C ILE A 81 0.94 14.05 -10.52
N ILE A 82 1.98 14.41 -11.29
CA ILE A 82 3.38 14.04 -11.00
C ILE A 82 3.98 14.90 -9.87
N ALA A 83 3.64 16.19 -9.78
CA ALA A 83 4.14 17.13 -8.79
C ALA A 83 3.67 16.83 -7.36
N ASN A 84 2.65 15.97 -7.21
CA ASN A 84 2.14 15.55 -5.92
C ASN A 84 2.90 14.37 -5.31
N LYS A 85 3.93 13.82 -5.99
CA LYS A 85 4.81 12.81 -5.40
C LYS A 85 5.75 13.44 -4.38
N ILE A 86 5.55 13.13 -3.11
CA ILE A 86 6.38 13.58 -2.00
C ILE A 86 7.16 12.38 -1.45
N LEU A 87 8.48 12.55 -1.35
CA LEU A 87 9.37 11.66 -0.61
C LEU A 87 9.87 12.43 0.61
N TRP A 88 9.60 11.89 1.79
CA TRP A 88 10.00 12.48 3.06
C TRP A 88 10.97 11.56 3.79
N ILE A 89 12.16 12.07 4.09
CA ILE A 89 13.16 11.41 4.93
C ILE A 89 13.03 11.98 6.32
N VAL A 90 12.80 11.12 7.32
CA VAL A 90 12.69 11.53 8.72
C VAL A 90 14.03 12.12 9.16
N PRO A 91 14.11 13.42 9.50
CA PRO A 91 15.39 14.11 9.66
C PRO A 91 16.31 13.47 10.70
N GLU A 92 15.78 13.14 11.87
CA GLU A 92 16.56 12.52 12.95
C GLU A 92 17.09 11.12 12.59
N SER A 93 16.46 10.42 11.63
CA SER A 93 16.90 9.09 11.20
C SER A 93 18.09 9.11 10.24
N LYS A 94 18.56 10.27 9.77
CA LYS A 94 19.72 10.36 8.85
C LYS A 94 21.02 9.86 9.48
N VAL A 95 21.06 9.79 10.81
CA VAL A 95 22.11 9.15 11.59
C VAL A 95 21.60 7.83 12.19
N PRO A 96 22.46 6.81 12.39
CA PRO A 96 22.04 5.55 12.98
C PRO A 96 21.48 5.71 14.40
N ILE A 97 20.31 5.11 14.64
CA ILE A 97 19.60 5.11 15.93
C ILE A 97 19.68 3.70 16.52
N ILE A 98 20.04 3.62 17.80
CA ILE A 98 20.23 2.34 18.50
C ILE A 98 18.86 1.71 18.85
N GLY A 99 18.68 0.46 18.43
CA GLY A 99 17.43 -0.30 18.60
C GLY A 99 17.18 -0.85 20.01
N THR A 100 18.16 -0.79 20.91
CA THR A 100 18.00 -1.21 22.32
C THR A 100 17.46 -0.11 23.22
N ASN A 101 17.36 1.11 22.70
CA ASN A 101 16.82 2.25 23.44
C ASN A 101 15.45 2.58 22.85
N TYR A 102 14.57 3.12 23.69
CA TYR A 102 13.29 3.62 23.22
C TYR A 102 13.42 5.09 22.81
N ASN A 103 13.37 5.35 21.50
CA ASN A 103 13.58 6.68 20.94
C ASN A 103 12.31 7.16 20.23
N SER A 104 11.96 8.43 20.36
CA SER A 104 10.94 9.09 19.54
C SER A 104 11.60 10.01 18.52
N LEU A 105 11.12 9.96 17.29
CA LEU A 105 11.43 10.88 16.20
C LEU A 105 10.16 11.58 15.76
N SER A 106 10.25 12.86 15.41
CA SER A 106 9.08 13.62 14.98
C SER A 106 8.46 13.01 13.72
N GLY A 107 7.15 12.77 13.80
CA GLY A 107 6.35 12.35 12.65
C GLY A 107 5.92 13.49 11.72
N ASP A 108 6.33 14.72 12.04
CA ASP A 108 5.93 15.91 11.29
C ASP A 108 6.52 15.91 9.87
N GLY A 109 5.73 16.42 8.92
CA GLY A 109 6.10 16.47 7.51
C GLY A 109 5.94 15.17 6.73
N ILE A 110 5.65 14.04 7.39
CA ILE A 110 5.32 12.79 6.69
C ILE A 110 4.05 13.01 5.85
N PRO A 111 4.11 12.80 4.52
CA PRO A 111 3.04 13.21 3.64
C PRO A 111 1.78 12.39 3.84
N THR A 112 0.63 13.03 3.65
CA THR A 112 -0.65 12.34 3.46
C THR A 112 -0.78 11.89 2.01
N GLN A 113 -1.64 10.91 1.79
CA GLN A 113 -1.86 10.33 0.48
C GLN A 113 -2.77 11.23 -0.33
N LEU A 114 -2.40 11.40 -1.59
CA LEU A 114 -3.16 12.19 -2.54
C LEU A 114 -3.74 11.22 -3.57
N ASN A 115 -5.05 10.98 -3.48
CA ASN A 115 -5.86 10.15 -4.39
C ASN A 115 -5.25 8.79 -4.78
N GLY A 116 -5.80 7.71 -4.23
CA GLY A 116 -5.49 6.33 -4.65
C GLY A 116 -4.84 5.45 -3.59
N ARG A 117 -4.76 5.91 -2.34
CA ARG A 117 -4.32 5.13 -1.18
C ARG A 117 -3.04 4.32 -1.43
N ARG A 118 -1.95 5.04 -1.70
CA ARG A 118 -0.64 4.47 -2.06
C ARG A 118 0.44 5.06 -1.18
N MET A 119 1.40 4.23 -0.82
CA MET A 119 2.53 4.64 0.01
C MET A 119 3.72 3.72 -0.24
N THR A 120 4.91 4.27 -0.11
CA THR A 120 6.13 3.49 0.10
C THR A 120 6.69 3.84 1.47
N PHE A 121 6.96 2.80 2.25
CA PHE A 121 7.63 2.87 3.54
C PHE A 121 8.98 2.16 3.43
N MET A 122 10.05 2.83 3.83
CA MET A 122 11.41 2.32 3.67
C MET A 122 12.24 2.67 4.89
N PHE A 123 13.16 1.79 5.26
CA PHE A 123 14.17 2.06 6.27
C PHE A 123 15.40 1.20 6.04
N TRP A 124 16.52 1.61 6.62
CA TRP A 124 17.72 0.81 6.72
C TRP A 124 17.83 0.18 8.10
N ILE A 125 18.24 -1.08 8.13
CA ILE A 125 18.46 -1.82 9.36
C ILE A 125 19.84 -2.47 9.35
N TYR A 126 20.49 -2.47 10.50
CA TYR A 126 21.70 -3.26 10.78
C TYR A 126 21.41 -4.12 12.01
N ILE A 127 21.48 -5.44 11.88
CA ILE A 127 21.30 -6.35 13.02
C ILE A 127 22.69 -6.78 13.52
N HIS A 128 22.98 -6.50 14.78
CA HIS A 128 24.24 -6.88 15.42
C HIS A 128 24.19 -8.32 15.94
N ASP A 129 23.15 -8.63 16.71
CA ASP A 129 22.94 -9.94 17.34
C ASP A 129 21.44 -10.28 17.43
N LEU A 130 21.10 -11.51 17.07
CA LEU A 130 19.73 -12.05 17.17
C LEU A 130 19.43 -12.67 18.53
N ASN A 131 20.45 -12.95 19.35
CA ASN A 131 20.25 -13.65 20.62
C ASN A 131 19.85 -12.69 21.75
N ARG A 132 20.28 -11.43 21.68
CA ARG A 132 19.80 -10.41 22.61
C ARG A 132 18.27 -10.34 22.57
N ASN A 133 17.66 -10.45 23.74
CA ASN A 133 16.20 -10.40 23.92
C ASN A 133 15.46 -11.51 23.15
N ALA A 134 16.12 -12.61 22.80
CA ALA A 134 15.47 -13.77 22.20
C ALA A 134 14.45 -14.40 23.18
N GLY A 135 13.39 -14.98 22.62
CA GLY A 135 12.25 -15.52 23.36
C GLY A 135 11.02 -14.60 23.40
N SER A 136 11.21 -13.32 23.07
CA SER A 136 10.14 -12.32 23.00
C SER A 136 10.19 -11.58 21.67
N TYR A 137 9.03 -11.13 21.17
CA TYR A 137 9.00 -10.29 19.97
C TYR A 137 9.69 -8.97 20.25
N ARG A 138 10.50 -8.51 19.30
CA ARG A 138 11.34 -7.32 19.49
C ARG A 138 10.82 -6.19 18.63
N HIS A 139 10.51 -5.08 19.27
CA HIS A 139 10.10 -3.87 18.60
C HIS A 139 11.27 -3.27 17.82
N ILE A 140 11.06 -3.04 16.53
CA ILE A 140 12.04 -2.39 15.65
C ILE A 140 11.69 -0.92 15.53
N LEU A 141 10.51 -0.64 14.98
CA LEU A 141 9.98 0.71 14.88
C LEU A 141 8.48 0.67 14.64
N HIS A 142 7.80 1.76 14.99
CA HIS A 142 6.42 1.99 14.58
C HIS A 142 6.13 3.47 14.42
N ARG A 143 5.02 3.78 13.73
CA ARG A 143 4.47 5.14 13.68
C ARG A 143 3.12 5.19 14.38
N GLY A 144 2.96 6.15 15.26
CA GLY A 144 1.73 6.33 16.02
C GLY A 144 1.97 7.02 17.35
N ASP A 145 1.24 6.54 18.35
CA ASP A 145 1.36 7.01 19.72
C ASP A 145 2.54 6.30 20.42
N GLN A 146 2.77 6.56 21.70
CA GLN A 146 3.88 5.93 22.43
C GLN A 146 3.71 4.40 22.61
N THR A 147 2.50 3.87 22.44
CA THR A 147 2.21 2.44 22.43
C THR A 147 2.08 1.95 21.00
N ILE A 148 2.22 0.63 20.78
CA ILE A 148 1.97 0.03 19.46
C ILE A 148 0.49 -0.04 19.09
N GLU A 149 -0.38 0.54 19.92
CA GLU A 149 -1.82 0.52 19.78
C GLU A 149 -2.26 1.30 18.54
N GLY A 150 -2.81 0.56 17.57
CA GLY A 150 -3.20 1.11 16.26
C GLY A 150 -2.03 1.68 15.45
N ALA A 151 -0.80 1.29 15.76
CA ALA A 151 0.39 1.76 15.08
C ALA A 151 0.44 1.29 13.61
N SER A 152 0.92 2.16 12.72
CA SER A 152 0.96 1.89 11.28
C SER A 152 1.97 2.80 10.55
N PRO A 153 3.07 2.28 10.00
CA PRO A 153 3.53 0.90 10.12
C PRO A 153 3.92 0.52 11.56
N LEU A 154 3.91 -0.78 11.84
CA LEU A 154 4.51 -1.45 12.98
C LEU A 154 5.48 -2.52 12.46
N VAL A 155 6.74 -2.46 12.88
CA VAL A 155 7.80 -3.40 12.51
C VAL A 155 8.26 -4.14 13.74
N MET A 156 8.10 -5.46 13.72
CA MET A 156 8.51 -6.36 14.79
C MET A 156 9.47 -7.41 14.27
N MET A 157 10.44 -7.81 15.08
CA MET A 157 11.28 -8.98 14.84
C MET A 157 10.74 -10.16 15.63
N ASP A 158 10.81 -11.34 15.02
CA ASP A 158 10.36 -12.60 15.61
C ASP A 158 11.06 -12.92 16.94
N LYS A 159 10.42 -13.74 17.78
CA LYS A 159 10.94 -14.22 19.06
C LYS A 159 12.30 -14.92 18.93
N THR A 160 12.49 -15.74 17.89
CA THR A 160 13.65 -16.65 17.77
C THR A 160 14.23 -16.69 16.37
N LEU A 161 13.41 -16.43 15.36
CA LEU A 161 13.82 -16.47 13.96
C LEU A 161 14.40 -15.13 13.52
N ASN A 162 15.24 -15.17 12.49
CA ASN A 162 15.67 -13.96 11.79
C ASN A 162 14.58 -13.46 10.83
N LYS A 163 13.37 -13.22 11.35
CA LYS A 163 12.23 -12.75 10.56
C LYS A 163 11.77 -11.40 11.04
N LEU A 164 11.40 -10.54 10.10
CA LEU A 164 10.72 -9.28 10.40
C LEU A 164 9.27 -9.35 9.92
N TYR A 165 8.38 -8.78 10.71
CA TYR A 165 6.97 -8.61 10.42
C TYR A 165 6.69 -7.12 10.27
N ILE A 166 6.13 -6.72 9.13
CA ILE A 166 5.79 -5.33 8.83
C ILE A 166 4.29 -5.27 8.66
N ARG A 167 3.63 -4.57 9.58
CA ARG A 167 2.18 -4.51 9.72
C ARG A 167 1.68 -3.07 9.58
N PHE A 168 0.50 -2.90 9.00
CA PHE A 168 -0.25 -1.66 8.88
C PHE A 168 -1.63 -1.91 9.47
N ALA A 169 -1.95 -1.27 10.60
CA ALA A 169 -3.24 -1.45 11.26
C ALA A 169 -4.41 -1.13 10.31
N GLY A 170 -5.56 -1.79 10.47
CA GLY A 170 -6.76 -1.47 9.69
C GLY A 170 -7.34 -0.11 10.07
N SER A 171 -7.93 0.61 9.12
CA SER A 171 -8.50 1.96 9.37
C SER A 171 -9.71 1.95 10.30
N LYS A 172 -10.34 0.78 10.48
CA LYS A 172 -11.47 0.54 11.40
C LYS A 172 -11.13 -0.48 12.48
N GLU A 173 -9.86 -0.85 12.59
CA GLU A 173 -9.43 -1.86 13.54
C GLU A 173 -9.58 -1.33 14.97
N ALA A 174 -10.09 -2.18 15.86
CA ALA A 174 -10.04 -1.90 17.28
C ALA A 174 -8.58 -1.69 17.69
N GLN A 175 -8.36 -0.74 18.56
CA GLN A 175 -7.03 -0.42 19.05
C GLN A 175 -6.52 -1.61 19.90
N LEU A 176 -5.58 -2.39 19.36
CA LEU A 176 -5.00 -3.56 20.01
C LEU A 176 -3.72 -3.15 20.75
N GLY A 177 -3.71 -3.32 22.08
CA GLY A 177 -2.70 -2.72 22.96
C GLY A 177 -1.31 -3.36 22.92
N SER A 178 -1.19 -4.61 22.46
CA SER A 178 0.08 -5.33 22.40
C SER A 178 0.19 -6.27 21.20
N TRP A 179 1.41 -6.75 20.91
CA TRP A 179 1.64 -7.72 19.84
C TRP A 179 0.99 -9.07 20.15
N ASP A 180 0.96 -9.48 21.43
CA ASP A 180 0.27 -10.70 21.84
C ASP A 180 -1.25 -10.55 21.69
N ASP A 181 -1.81 -9.35 21.86
CA ASP A 181 -3.23 -9.09 21.56
C ASP A 181 -3.54 -9.19 20.06
N ILE A 182 -2.64 -8.72 19.20
CA ILE A 182 -2.73 -8.87 17.74
C ILE A 182 -2.76 -10.36 17.37
N ILE A 183 -1.81 -11.14 17.91
CA ILE A 183 -1.77 -12.59 17.71
C ILE A 183 -3.05 -13.25 18.21
N LEU A 184 -3.50 -12.92 19.43
CA LEU A 184 -4.71 -13.50 20.02
C LEU A 184 -5.96 -13.14 19.20
N ASN A 185 -6.04 -11.92 18.66
CA ASN A 185 -7.13 -11.52 17.78
C ASN A 185 -7.14 -12.37 16.51
N ALA A 186 -5.99 -12.53 15.86
CA ALA A 186 -5.87 -13.38 14.67
C ALA A 186 -6.26 -14.84 14.97
N LYS A 187 -5.83 -15.40 16.11
CA LYS A 187 -6.26 -16.75 16.53
C LYS A 187 -7.78 -16.86 16.66
N LYS A 188 -8.44 -15.86 17.27
CA LYS A 188 -9.90 -15.80 17.38
C LYS A 188 -10.58 -15.77 16.01
N GLN A 189 -10.07 -14.98 15.07
CA GLN A 189 -10.63 -14.90 13.72
C GLN A 189 -10.49 -16.21 12.93
N ILE A 190 -9.38 -16.94 13.12
CA ILE A 190 -9.17 -18.25 12.50
C ILE A 190 -10.09 -19.30 13.12
N ALA A 191 -10.09 -19.40 14.46
CA ALA A 191 -10.80 -20.46 15.18
C ALA A 191 -12.32 -20.26 15.22
N VAL A 192 -12.77 -19.00 15.27
CA VAL A 192 -14.19 -18.63 15.40
C VAL A 192 -14.51 -17.49 14.42
N PRO A 193 -14.62 -17.75 13.10
CA PRO A 193 -14.76 -16.70 12.09
C PRO A 193 -16.02 -15.84 12.22
N ASN A 194 -17.08 -16.38 12.83
CA ASN A 194 -18.31 -15.64 13.10
C ASN A 194 -18.26 -14.85 14.42
N GLY A 195 -17.09 -14.82 15.07
CA GLY A 195 -16.86 -14.20 16.36
C GLY A 195 -17.47 -14.99 17.53
N CYS A 196 -17.02 -14.68 18.74
CA CYS A 196 -17.68 -15.11 19.97
C CYS A 196 -18.76 -14.08 20.31
N THR A 197 -20.03 -14.49 20.46
CA THR A 197 -21.07 -13.61 21.01
C THR A 197 -20.89 -13.51 22.52
N GLY A 198 -20.14 -12.50 22.99
CA GLY A 198 -19.81 -12.32 24.40
C GLY A 198 -18.46 -12.94 24.76
N SER A 199 -18.39 -13.75 25.83
CA SER A 199 -17.19 -14.51 26.17
C SER A 199 -17.14 -15.82 25.36
N CYS A 200 -15.98 -16.19 24.85
CA CYS A 200 -15.82 -17.47 24.15
C CYS A 200 -16.08 -18.64 25.10
N THR A 201 -16.84 -19.62 24.64
CA THR A 201 -17.10 -20.89 25.34
C THR A 201 -15.81 -21.68 25.50
N SER A 202 -15.79 -22.67 26.42
CA SER A 202 -14.60 -23.52 26.61
C SER A 202 -14.20 -24.28 25.35
N ALA A 203 -15.16 -24.66 24.51
CA ALA A 203 -14.88 -25.32 23.23
C ALA A 203 -14.19 -24.36 22.24
N GLU A 204 -14.69 -23.13 22.12
CA GLU A 204 -14.07 -22.09 21.29
C GLU A 204 -12.67 -21.71 21.80
N GLN A 205 -12.49 -21.64 23.11
CA GLN A 205 -11.18 -21.36 23.70
C GLN A 205 -10.16 -22.47 23.41
N ASN A 206 -10.59 -23.73 23.42
CA ASN A 206 -9.73 -24.85 23.03
C ASN A 206 -9.32 -24.72 21.56
N SER A 207 -10.25 -24.42 20.65
CA SER A 207 -9.93 -24.18 19.24
C SER A 207 -8.97 -23.01 19.04
N ILE A 208 -9.12 -21.92 19.80
CA ILE A 208 -8.19 -20.78 19.78
C ILE A 208 -6.79 -21.20 20.22
N ASN A 209 -6.68 -22.02 21.26
CA ASN A 209 -5.42 -22.49 21.81
C ASN A 209 -4.69 -23.48 20.89
N GLU A 210 -5.42 -24.19 20.02
CA GLU A 210 -4.85 -25.07 19.00
C GLU A 210 -4.18 -24.29 17.85
N ILE A 211 -4.53 -23.01 17.65
CA ILE A 211 -3.90 -22.17 16.63
C ILE A 211 -2.50 -21.73 17.09
N THR A 212 -1.51 -22.03 16.26
CA THR A 212 -0.12 -21.64 16.51
C THR A 212 0.08 -20.12 16.36
N ASP A 213 1.06 -19.56 17.05
CA ASP A 213 1.45 -18.14 16.84
C ASP A 213 1.84 -17.88 15.38
N GLY A 214 2.47 -18.87 14.72
CA GLY A 214 2.87 -18.76 13.31
C GLY A 214 1.68 -18.63 12.37
N ASP A 215 0.65 -19.47 12.52
CA ASP A 215 -0.58 -19.38 11.71
C ASP A 215 -1.33 -18.06 11.97
N ALA A 216 -1.36 -17.62 13.22
CA ALA A 216 -1.97 -16.34 13.59
C ALA A 216 -1.25 -15.14 12.97
N ILE A 217 0.09 -15.13 12.98
CA ILE A 217 0.89 -14.07 12.33
C ILE A 217 0.67 -14.08 10.82
N LEU A 218 0.65 -15.26 10.18
CA LEU A 218 0.39 -15.35 8.74
C LEU A 218 -1.00 -14.81 8.38
N TYR A 219 -2.00 -15.04 9.24
CA TYR A 219 -3.35 -14.50 9.06
C TYR A 219 -3.39 -12.97 9.19
N ASP A 220 -2.77 -12.42 10.26
CA ASP A 220 -2.69 -10.96 10.43
C ASP A 220 -1.97 -10.33 9.25
N LEU A 221 -0.81 -10.86 8.85
CA LEU A 221 -0.04 -10.31 7.73
C LEU A 221 -0.77 -10.45 6.40
N ALA A 222 -1.59 -11.49 6.19
CA ALA A 222 -2.36 -11.59 4.95
C ALA A 222 -3.36 -10.45 4.75
N THR A 223 -3.79 -9.80 5.84
CA THR A 223 -4.76 -8.71 5.82
C THR A 223 -4.14 -7.35 6.15
N HIS A 224 -2.99 -7.33 6.82
CA HIS A 224 -2.41 -6.10 7.36
C HIS A 224 -0.93 -5.91 7.01
N GLY A 225 -0.25 -6.82 6.30
CA GLY A 225 1.21 -6.70 6.23
C GLY A 225 1.97 -7.63 5.29
N ILE A 226 3.26 -7.73 5.56
CA ILE A 226 4.20 -8.60 4.85
C ILE A 226 5.34 -9.00 5.77
N SER A 227 5.93 -10.17 5.53
CA SER A 227 7.10 -10.66 6.27
C SER A 227 8.38 -10.64 5.43
N VAL A 228 9.49 -10.32 6.10
CA VAL A 228 10.86 -10.52 5.62
C VAL A 228 11.37 -11.83 6.22
N ASP A 229 11.70 -12.81 5.36
CA ASP A 229 12.03 -14.16 5.81
C ASP A 229 13.43 -14.28 6.42
N TYR A 230 14.36 -13.40 6.02
CA TYR A 230 15.73 -13.35 6.54
C TYR A 230 16.33 -11.96 6.33
N VAL A 231 16.96 -11.38 7.36
CA VAL A 231 17.73 -10.12 7.23
C VAL A 231 19.21 -10.40 7.49
N PRO A 232 20.09 -10.22 6.50
CA PRO A 232 21.53 -10.43 6.68
C PRO A 232 22.11 -9.68 7.88
N LEU A 233 22.84 -10.42 8.72
CA LEU A 233 23.43 -9.89 9.95
C LEU A 233 24.72 -9.12 9.67
N GLN A 234 25.07 -8.21 10.58
CA GLN A 234 26.33 -7.47 10.60
C GLN A 234 26.62 -6.67 9.32
N ARG A 235 25.58 -6.31 8.57
CA ARG A 235 25.62 -5.34 7.49
C ARG A 235 24.35 -4.52 7.44
N TRP A 236 24.43 -3.38 6.76
CA TRP A 236 23.25 -2.60 6.44
C TRP A 236 22.43 -3.31 5.37
N VAL A 237 21.12 -3.36 5.60
CA VAL A 237 20.12 -3.90 4.70
C VAL A 237 19.05 -2.85 4.52
N GLN A 238 18.68 -2.56 3.28
CA GLN A 238 17.53 -1.70 3.00
C GLN A 238 16.28 -2.56 2.92
N ILE A 239 15.24 -2.19 3.65
CA ILE A 239 13.92 -2.79 3.56
C ILE A 239 12.94 -1.75 3.03
N THR A 240 12.21 -2.09 1.98
CA THR A 240 11.20 -1.22 1.38
C THR A 240 9.90 -1.98 1.18
N VAL A 241 8.80 -1.41 1.66
CA VAL A 241 7.45 -1.92 1.45
C VAL A 241 6.68 -0.91 0.60
N VAL A 242 6.24 -1.35 -0.57
CA VAL A 242 5.40 -0.57 -1.48
C VAL A 242 3.97 -1.08 -1.36
N ILE A 243 3.03 -0.17 -1.07
CA ILE A 243 1.61 -0.47 -0.86
C ILE A 243 0.81 0.27 -1.90
N ASN A 244 -0.11 -0.44 -2.54
CA ASN A 244 -1.06 0.13 -3.48
C ASN A 244 -2.43 -0.51 -3.25
N GLU A 245 -3.37 0.23 -2.63
CA GLU A 245 -4.73 -0.25 -2.40
C GLU A 245 -5.64 -0.16 -3.65
N SER A 246 -5.24 0.63 -4.66
CA SER A 246 -6.09 0.90 -5.83
C SER A 246 -6.02 -0.17 -6.91
N ILE A 247 -4.85 -0.80 -7.12
CA ILE A 247 -4.63 -1.77 -8.19
C ILE A 247 -4.95 -3.17 -7.68
N ASN A 248 -5.67 -3.97 -8.48
CA ASN A 248 -6.00 -5.38 -8.18
C ASN A 248 -6.64 -5.59 -6.80
N GLN A 249 -7.46 -4.64 -6.35
CA GLN A 249 -8.08 -4.65 -5.00
C GLN A 249 -7.05 -4.61 -3.85
N GLY A 250 -5.80 -4.21 -4.11
CA GLY A 250 -4.74 -4.13 -3.12
C GLY A 250 -3.54 -5.00 -3.46
N SER A 251 -2.34 -4.46 -3.25
CA SER A 251 -1.10 -5.21 -3.31
C SER A 251 -0.04 -4.62 -2.38
N MET A 252 0.83 -5.50 -1.89
CA MET A 252 1.98 -5.14 -1.08
C MET A 252 3.22 -5.83 -1.65
N SER A 253 4.25 -5.04 -1.93
CA SER A 253 5.52 -5.53 -2.46
C SER A 253 6.66 -5.22 -1.51
N LEU A 254 7.45 -6.22 -1.19
CA LEU A 254 8.65 -6.13 -0.37
C LEU A 254 9.88 -6.14 -1.28
N PHE A 255 10.73 -5.13 -1.10
CA PHE A 255 12.06 -5.07 -1.68
C PHE A 255 13.12 -5.13 -0.57
N MET A 256 14.22 -5.80 -0.87
CA MET A 256 15.41 -5.87 -0.03
C MET A 256 16.61 -5.48 -0.86
N ASP A 257 17.44 -4.56 -0.34
CA ASP A 257 18.65 -4.08 -1.03
C ASP A 257 18.40 -3.62 -2.48
N GLY A 258 17.26 -2.98 -2.72
CA GLY A 258 16.87 -2.47 -4.05
C GLY A 258 16.22 -3.50 -4.99
N GLU A 259 16.16 -4.78 -4.61
CA GLU A 259 15.59 -5.87 -5.42
C GLU A 259 14.23 -6.32 -4.89
N LEU A 260 13.31 -6.69 -5.79
CA LEU A 260 12.00 -7.20 -5.43
C LEU A 260 12.14 -8.62 -4.87
N VAL A 261 11.69 -8.84 -3.63
CA VAL A 261 11.74 -10.15 -2.96
C VAL A 261 10.40 -10.87 -3.04
N LYS A 262 9.31 -10.15 -2.78
CA LYS A 262 7.97 -10.73 -2.66
C LYS A 262 6.91 -9.72 -3.02
N THR A 263 5.85 -10.16 -3.67
CA THR A 263 4.63 -9.38 -3.87
C THR A 263 3.45 -10.26 -3.50
N HIS A 264 2.51 -9.69 -2.74
CA HIS A 264 1.20 -10.28 -2.52
C HIS A 264 0.14 -9.36 -3.12
N SER A 265 -0.86 -9.95 -3.77
CA SER A 265 -2.05 -9.24 -4.25
C SER A 265 -3.29 -9.77 -3.54
N SER A 266 -4.31 -8.94 -3.34
CA SER A 266 -5.55 -9.33 -2.67
C SER A 266 -6.35 -10.44 -3.37
N SER A 267 -5.95 -10.90 -4.56
CA SER A 267 -6.53 -12.06 -5.24
C SER A 267 -5.86 -13.39 -4.87
N GLU A 268 -4.70 -13.35 -4.21
CA GLU A 268 -3.96 -14.54 -3.78
C GLU A 268 -4.55 -15.10 -2.49
N TYR A 269 -4.22 -16.36 -2.19
CA TYR A 269 -4.53 -16.98 -0.92
C TYR A 269 -3.37 -17.87 -0.47
N TYR A 270 -3.32 -18.15 0.82
CA TYR A 270 -2.51 -19.23 1.36
C TYR A 270 -3.41 -20.25 2.07
N THR A 271 -2.89 -21.45 2.27
CA THR A 271 -3.59 -22.51 2.98
C THR A 271 -2.92 -22.72 4.33
N THR A 272 -3.69 -22.63 5.41
CA THR A 272 -3.19 -22.86 6.78
C THR A 272 -2.81 -24.33 6.98
N THR A 273 -2.11 -24.63 8.07
CA THR A 273 -1.83 -26.01 8.50
C THR A 273 -3.09 -26.87 8.65
N THR A 274 -4.24 -26.25 8.96
CA THR A 274 -5.56 -26.88 9.08
C THR A 274 -6.29 -27.06 7.75
N GLY A 275 -5.73 -26.62 6.62
CA GLY A 275 -6.35 -26.72 5.29
C GLY A 275 -7.30 -25.57 4.93
N THR A 276 -7.44 -24.56 5.79
CA THR A 276 -8.28 -23.37 5.55
C THR A 276 -7.60 -22.43 4.57
N ARG A 277 -8.34 -21.97 3.55
CA ARG A 277 -7.86 -20.94 2.61
C ARG A 277 -8.11 -19.55 3.18
N ILE A 278 -7.05 -18.76 3.30
CA ILE A 278 -7.10 -17.36 3.73
C ILE A 278 -6.64 -16.49 2.56
N TYR A 279 -7.52 -15.60 2.12
CA TYR A 279 -7.23 -14.65 1.06
C TYR A 279 -6.47 -13.45 1.60
N TYR A 280 -5.52 -12.97 0.81
CA TYR A 280 -4.88 -11.70 1.08
C TYR A 280 -5.90 -10.57 0.88
N ASN A 281 -5.83 -9.52 1.71
CA ASN A 281 -6.68 -8.36 1.55
C ASN A 281 -5.97 -7.10 2.06
N PHE A 282 -5.39 -6.33 1.15
CA PHE A 282 -4.66 -5.11 1.48
C PHE A 282 -5.49 -3.85 1.26
N GLN A 283 -6.78 -3.90 1.60
CA GLN A 283 -7.66 -2.73 1.55
C GLN A 283 -7.90 -2.17 2.94
N ASN A 284 -8.19 -0.87 2.98
CA ASN A 284 -8.54 -0.19 4.22
C ASN A 284 -7.42 -0.18 5.26
N LEU A 285 -6.16 -0.17 4.84
CA LEU A 285 -5.02 -0.04 5.75
C LEU A 285 -4.91 1.40 6.26
N ASN A 286 -4.56 1.60 7.52
CA ASN A 286 -4.32 2.92 8.12
C ASN A 286 -2.92 3.45 7.78
N ILE A 287 -2.65 3.57 6.49
CA ILE A 287 -1.35 4.00 5.95
C ILE A 287 -1.10 5.52 6.13
N GLU A 288 -2.04 6.24 6.75
CA GLU A 288 -1.94 7.66 7.09
C GLU A 288 -1.89 7.95 8.60
N LYS A 289 -1.71 6.92 9.44
CA LYS A 289 -1.62 7.05 10.90
C LYS A 289 -0.71 8.22 11.27
N LYS A 290 -1.26 9.16 12.04
CA LYS A 290 -0.53 10.31 12.59
C LYS A 290 0.17 9.92 13.87
N GLY A 291 1.11 10.77 14.28
CA GLY A 291 1.97 10.55 15.44
C GLY A 291 3.43 10.40 15.05
N ASP A 292 4.24 10.26 16.08
CA ASP A 292 5.69 10.16 16.00
C ASP A 292 6.14 8.77 15.54
N ILE A 293 7.43 8.68 15.23
CA ILE A 293 8.07 7.41 14.92
C ILE A 293 8.86 6.97 16.14
N TRP A 294 8.46 5.85 16.71
CA TRP A 294 9.14 5.25 17.84
C TRP A 294 10.04 4.13 17.35
N ILE A 295 11.28 4.09 17.84
CA ILE A 295 12.30 3.11 17.43
C ILE A 295 12.86 2.41 18.65
N GLY A 296 13.05 1.09 18.52
CA GLY A 296 13.68 0.25 19.52
C GLY A 296 12.84 0.11 20.79
N GLY A 297 13.44 -0.31 21.89
CA GLY A 297 12.71 -0.52 23.13
C GLY A 297 13.58 -1.07 24.23
N ASP A 298 13.11 -0.90 25.46
CA ASP A 298 13.76 -1.40 26.67
C ASP A 298 12.68 -2.04 27.55
N ALA A 299 13.03 -3.15 28.21
CA ALA A 299 12.14 -3.95 29.05
C ALA A 299 11.54 -3.14 30.21
N THR A 300 12.20 -2.06 30.62
CA THR A 300 11.77 -1.27 31.79
C THR A 300 11.00 0.00 31.43
N ASN A 301 11.20 0.55 30.22
CA ASN A 301 10.77 1.92 29.90
C ASN A 301 10.04 2.05 28.55
N SER A 302 9.76 0.95 27.86
CA SER A 302 9.06 1.00 26.57
C SER A 302 7.64 0.48 26.67
N SER A 303 6.68 1.33 26.29
CA SER A 303 5.29 0.95 26.09
C SER A 303 5.06 0.18 24.77
N ALA A 304 6.10 -0.02 23.97
CA ALA A 304 6.09 -0.79 22.72
C ALA A 304 6.72 -2.19 22.87
N GLY A 305 7.27 -2.50 24.05
CA GLY A 305 7.97 -3.75 24.34
C GLY A 305 9.50 -3.63 24.21
N ILE A 306 10.17 -4.78 24.20
CA ILE A 306 11.64 -4.82 24.18
C ILE A 306 12.20 -4.56 22.79
N GLY A 307 13.33 -3.87 22.71
CA GLY A 307 14.00 -3.57 21.45
C GLY A 307 14.90 -4.70 20.95
N PHE A 308 15.57 -4.44 19.82
CA PHE A 308 16.49 -5.36 19.16
C PHE A 308 17.94 -4.90 19.25
N SER A 309 18.90 -5.84 19.11
CA SER A 309 20.31 -5.48 19.03
C SER A 309 20.69 -5.05 17.61
N GLY A 310 20.68 -3.75 17.37
CA GLY A 310 21.03 -3.22 16.06
C GLY A 310 20.82 -1.72 15.94
N LEU A 311 20.82 -1.26 14.69
CA LEU A 311 20.66 0.14 14.33
C LEU A 311 19.57 0.30 13.27
N ILE A 312 18.83 1.39 13.36
CA ILE A 312 17.94 1.88 12.30
C ILE A 312 18.51 3.15 11.70
N GLY A 313 18.43 3.28 10.39
CA GLY A 313 18.83 4.46 9.66
C GLY A 313 17.83 4.82 8.57
N LYS A 314 17.80 6.10 8.24
CA LYS A 314 17.15 6.69 7.07
C LYS A 314 15.76 6.10 6.81
N VAL A 315 14.84 6.44 7.71
CA VAL A 315 13.43 6.11 7.59
C VAL A 315 12.80 7.07 6.57
N ILE A 316 12.09 6.51 5.58
CA ILE A 316 11.51 7.24 4.47
C ILE A 316 10.04 6.86 4.31
N PHE A 317 9.21 7.88 4.11
CA PHE A 317 7.80 7.75 3.75
C PHE A 317 7.52 8.48 2.45
N THR A 318 6.65 7.91 1.62
CA THR A 318 6.13 8.57 0.43
C THR A 318 4.62 8.50 0.37
N ASN A 319 4.01 9.39 -0.39
CA ASN A 319 2.57 9.34 -0.69
C ASN A 319 2.25 8.68 -2.04
N TYR A 320 3.18 7.89 -2.57
CA TYR A 320 3.03 7.20 -3.86
C TYR A 320 3.72 5.83 -3.82
N ASP A 321 3.31 4.95 -4.72
CA ASP A 321 3.95 3.67 -4.95
C ASP A 321 5.23 3.84 -5.78
N MET A 322 6.39 3.61 -5.16
CA MET A 322 7.68 3.63 -5.87
C MET A 322 7.75 2.47 -6.85
N ASN A 323 8.25 2.74 -8.06
CA ASN A 323 8.63 1.67 -8.98
C ASN A 323 10.02 1.10 -8.64
N THR A 324 10.37 -0.06 -9.20
CA THR A 324 11.66 -0.75 -8.97
C THR A 324 12.87 0.15 -9.18
N ARG A 325 12.85 1.02 -10.21
CA ARG A 325 13.95 1.94 -10.49
C ARG A 325 14.09 3.02 -9.41
N GLU A 326 12.99 3.54 -8.89
CA GLU A 326 12.98 4.51 -7.79
C GLU A 326 13.47 3.87 -6.48
N VAL A 327 13.06 2.63 -6.18
CA VAL A 327 13.55 1.87 -5.02
C VAL A 327 15.07 1.65 -5.14
N TYR A 328 15.54 1.16 -6.28
CA TYR A 328 16.97 0.94 -6.53
C TYR A 328 17.78 2.24 -6.47
N LYS A 329 17.25 3.35 -7.00
CA LYS A 329 17.91 4.66 -6.89
C LYS A 329 18.07 5.07 -5.42
N ASN A 330 17.05 4.85 -4.58
CA ASN A 330 17.15 5.11 -3.15
C ASN A 330 18.12 4.17 -2.45
N TYR A 331 18.18 2.89 -2.84
CA TYR A 331 19.17 1.94 -2.32
C TYR A 331 20.61 2.45 -2.49
N LEU A 332 20.95 2.95 -3.68
CA LEU A 332 22.29 3.47 -3.99
C LEU A 332 22.71 4.67 -3.11
N THR A 333 21.76 5.37 -2.50
CA THR A 333 22.07 6.48 -1.59
C THR A 333 22.58 6.04 -0.22
N GLY A 334 22.46 4.75 0.11
CA GLY A 334 22.98 4.17 1.34
C GLY A 334 22.23 4.57 2.63
N PRO A 335 22.62 3.94 3.76
CA PRO A 335 21.97 4.09 5.07
C PRO A 335 22.28 5.40 5.80
N ILE A 336 23.38 6.09 5.43
CA ILE A 336 23.85 7.30 6.11
C ILE A 336 24.04 8.40 5.07
N ASP A 337 23.48 9.58 5.32
CA ASP A 337 23.56 10.73 4.42
C ASP A 337 24.89 11.49 4.60
N ASN A 338 25.99 10.89 4.12
CA ASN A 338 27.33 11.48 4.21
C ASN A 338 27.71 12.15 2.88
N LEU A 339 28.40 13.30 2.93
CA LEU A 339 28.91 13.99 1.72
C LEU A 339 29.76 13.07 0.82
N THR A 340 30.49 12.13 1.42
CA THR A 340 31.28 11.11 0.71
C THR A 340 30.43 10.11 -0.06
N SER A 341 29.23 9.77 0.43
CA SER A 341 28.26 8.92 -0.30
C SER A 341 27.67 9.62 -1.52
N LYS A 342 27.54 10.97 -1.48
CA LYS A 342 27.05 11.79 -2.61
C LYS A 342 28.08 11.97 -3.74
N LEU A 343 29.35 11.66 -3.49
CA LEU A 343 30.44 11.73 -4.48
C LEU A 343 30.64 10.42 -5.26
N GLY A 344 29.75 9.44 -5.12
CA GLY A 344 29.80 8.20 -5.89
C GLY A 344 30.93 7.25 -5.48
N LEU A 345 31.62 7.52 -4.38
CA LEU A 345 32.49 6.54 -3.76
C LEU A 345 31.61 5.55 -3.01
N PRO A 346 31.60 4.26 -3.40
CA PRO A 346 30.73 3.30 -2.76
C PRO A 346 31.09 3.23 -1.27
N ALA A 347 30.09 3.41 -0.40
CA ALA A 347 30.22 3.19 1.03
C ALA A 347 30.42 1.69 1.38
N TYR A 348 30.87 0.89 0.42
CA TYR A 348 31.33 -0.48 0.61
C TYR A 348 32.60 -0.42 1.46
N GLY A 349 32.44 -0.61 2.77
CA GLY A 349 33.55 -0.64 3.71
C GLY A 349 33.60 0.50 4.73
N VAL A 350 32.52 1.29 4.91
CA VAL A 350 32.40 2.01 6.19
C VAL A 350 32.17 0.96 7.27
N ARG A 351 33.29 0.59 7.89
CA ARG A 351 33.40 -0.32 9.04
C ARG A 351 32.30 0.00 10.05
N SER A 352 31.80 -1.06 10.69
CA SER A 352 30.85 -1.00 11.79
C SER A 352 31.09 0.24 12.66
N PRO A 353 30.04 1.02 13.01
CA PRO A 353 30.20 2.06 14.00
C PRO A 353 30.86 1.45 15.24
N ILE A 354 32.06 1.91 15.60
CA ILE A 354 32.68 1.55 16.87
C ILE A 354 31.92 2.33 17.95
N TYR A 355 30.75 1.84 18.32
CA TYR A 355 30.14 2.17 19.59
C TYR A 355 30.42 0.99 20.52
N ARG A 356 31.12 1.26 21.62
CA ARG A 356 31.13 0.37 22.77
C ARG A 356 29.70 0.35 23.32
N ILE A 357 28.93 -0.66 22.93
CA ILE A 357 27.69 -1.02 23.62
C ILE A 357 28.16 -1.71 24.90
N GLY A 358 28.02 -1.02 26.04
CA GLY A 358 28.25 -1.57 27.37
C GLY A 358 27.08 -2.41 27.86
#